data_AF-M5BI15-F1
#
_entry.id   AF-M5BI15-F1
#
_cell.length_a   1.000
_cell.length_b   1.000
_cell.length_c   1.000
_cell.angle_alpha   90.00
_cell.angle_beta   90.00
_cell.angle_gamma   90.00
#
_symmetry.space_group_name_H-M   'P 1'
#
loop_
_entity.id
_entity.type
_entity.pdbx_description
1 polymer ?
#
loop_
_entity_poly.entity_id
_entity_poly.type
_entity_poly.pdbx_seq_one_letter_code
_entity_poly.pdbx_strand_id
1 'polypeptide(L)'
;MFSKLVALGFALVASKQARGAYNNACNNNVVAYWGQNSFGAVDSNQAGWQKPISYYCQDDSVDVLPIAFVNQFFGTGGLPALNLANTCNPTDQGVFPGTGLANCQFLASEISACQAKGKLVTLSLGGAGGAYGFQSDAEGVAFANTVWNLFLGGSSSTRPFGSAVLDGVDLDIEAGTGTGYVAFVNQLRRFVCFQGQHCINN
;
A
#
# COMPACT_ATOMS: atom_id res chain seq x y z
N MET A 1 -66.28 -12.87 -25.22
CA MET A 1 -64.84 -12.69 -25.55
C MET A 1 -64.34 -11.42 -24.89
N PHE A 2 -63.69 -11.50 -23.73
CA PHE A 2 -62.73 -10.48 -23.24
C PHE A 2 -61.86 -11.16 -22.18
N SER A 3 -60.69 -11.64 -22.60
CA SER A 3 -59.69 -12.24 -21.72
C SER A 3 -58.87 -11.12 -21.09
N LYS A 4 -58.90 -10.98 -19.77
CA LYS A 4 -58.05 -10.02 -19.04
C LYS A 4 -56.68 -10.65 -18.84
N LEU A 5 -55.70 -10.19 -19.62
CA LEU A 5 -54.29 -10.47 -19.37
C LEU A 5 -53.83 -9.67 -18.14
N VAL A 6 -53.50 -10.36 -17.06
CA VAL A 6 -52.79 -9.78 -15.91
C VAL A 6 -51.31 -9.86 -16.22
N ALA A 7 -50.68 -8.72 -16.49
CA ALA A 7 -49.24 -8.63 -16.62
C ALA A 7 -48.59 -8.64 -15.23
N LEU A 8 -47.93 -9.73 -14.85
CA LEU A 8 -47.00 -9.73 -13.72
C LEU A 8 -45.72 -9.00 -14.14
N GLY A 9 -45.55 -7.76 -13.69
CA GLY A 9 -44.27 -7.06 -13.79
C GLY A 9 -43.27 -7.67 -12.81
N PHE A 10 -42.23 -8.34 -13.31
CA PHE A 10 -41.07 -8.68 -12.51
C PHE A 10 -40.23 -7.41 -12.31
N ALA A 11 -40.29 -6.83 -11.12
CA ALA A 11 -39.31 -5.83 -10.71
C ALA A 11 -37.99 -6.55 -10.41
N LEU A 12 -37.01 -6.44 -11.32
CA LEU A 12 -35.63 -6.78 -11.05
C LEU A 12 -35.09 -5.79 -10.01
N VAL A 13 -35.18 -6.16 -8.73
CA VAL A 13 -34.43 -5.48 -7.67
C VAL A 13 -32.97 -5.87 -7.86
N ALA A 14 -32.23 -5.06 -8.62
CA ALA A 14 -30.78 -5.11 -8.60
C ALA A 14 -30.34 -4.72 -7.19
N SER A 15 -30.13 -5.72 -6.33
CA SER A 15 -29.45 -5.52 -5.06
C SER A 15 -28.07 -5.00 -5.39
N LYS A 16 -27.84 -3.69 -5.21
CA LYS A 16 -26.48 -3.18 -5.01
C LYS A 16 -25.99 -3.87 -3.75
N GLN A 17 -25.29 -4.98 -3.91
CA GLN A 17 -24.51 -5.53 -2.81
C GLN A 17 -23.53 -4.41 -2.48
N ALA A 18 -23.73 -3.75 -1.34
CA ALA A 18 -22.69 -2.96 -0.74
C ALA A 18 -21.52 -3.93 -0.58
N ARG A 19 -20.49 -3.81 -1.43
CA ARG A 19 -19.25 -4.53 -1.20
C ARG A 19 -18.75 -4.01 0.14
N GLY A 20 -18.64 -4.93 1.09
CA GLY A 20 -18.08 -4.62 2.38
C GLY A 20 -16.63 -4.18 2.22
N ALA A 21 -16.09 -3.61 3.30
CA ALA A 21 -14.65 -3.50 3.51
C ALA A 21 -13.92 -4.81 3.12
N TYR A 22 -12.59 -4.70 2.95
CA TYR A 22 -11.73 -5.86 2.69
C TYR A 22 -12.14 -7.09 3.51
N ASN A 23 -12.27 -8.24 2.85
CA ASN A 23 -12.63 -9.50 3.51
C ASN A 23 -11.67 -10.62 3.09
N ASN A 24 -10.84 -11.09 4.03
CA ASN A 24 -9.87 -12.15 3.80
C ASN A 24 -10.47 -13.53 3.44
N ALA A 25 -11.78 -13.74 3.67
CA ALA A 25 -12.51 -14.95 3.26
C ALA A 25 -13.09 -14.85 1.83
N CYS A 26 -13.05 -13.67 1.21
CA CYS A 26 -13.57 -13.43 -0.12
C CYS A 26 -12.47 -13.50 -1.19
N ASN A 27 -12.84 -13.96 -2.38
CA ASN A 27 -11.99 -14.04 -3.57
C ASN A 27 -12.29 -12.94 -4.60
N ASN A 28 -13.08 -11.93 -4.22
CA ASN A 28 -13.49 -10.83 -5.09
C ASN A 28 -12.98 -9.45 -4.60
N ASN A 29 -12.04 -9.45 -3.66
CA ASN A 29 -11.33 -8.23 -3.30
C ASN A 29 -10.54 -7.72 -4.52
N VAL A 30 -10.54 -6.42 -4.73
CA VAL A 30 -9.77 -5.76 -5.80
C VAL A 30 -8.60 -5.01 -5.20
N VAL A 31 -7.43 -5.20 -5.80
CA VAL A 31 -6.20 -4.50 -5.43
C VAL A 31 -5.86 -3.52 -6.55
N ALA A 32 -5.62 -2.26 -6.22
CA ALA A 32 -5.19 -1.24 -7.16
C ALA A 32 -3.95 -0.53 -6.64
N TYR A 33 -2.84 -0.63 -7.37
CA TYR A 33 -1.61 0.09 -7.03
C TYR A 33 -1.82 1.59 -7.17
N TRP A 34 -1.29 2.35 -6.20
CA TRP A 34 -1.31 3.81 -6.21
C TRP A 34 0.08 4.35 -5.92
N GLY A 35 0.53 5.36 -6.67
CA GLY A 35 1.79 6.05 -6.37
C GLY A 35 2.66 6.35 -7.59
N GLN A 36 2.61 5.58 -8.67
CA GLN A 36 3.53 5.78 -9.81
C GLN A 36 2.98 6.60 -10.98
N ASN A 37 1.77 7.14 -10.88
CA ASN A 37 1.15 7.95 -11.93
C ASN A 37 1.28 7.31 -13.34
N SER A 38 0.85 6.05 -13.49
CA SER A 38 1.03 5.30 -14.74
C SER A 38 0.52 6.05 -15.98
N PHE A 39 -0.59 6.79 -15.86
CA PHE A 39 -1.08 7.66 -16.93
C PHE A 39 -0.07 8.77 -17.27
N GLY A 40 0.42 9.50 -16.26
CA GLY A 40 1.39 10.58 -16.45
C GLY A 40 2.75 10.12 -16.97
N ALA A 41 3.08 8.84 -16.86
CA ALA A 41 4.30 8.27 -17.44
C ALA A 41 4.26 8.19 -18.98
N VAL A 42 3.06 8.18 -19.58
CA VAL A 42 2.87 8.07 -21.04
C VAL A 42 2.09 9.23 -21.65
N ASP A 43 1.50 10.11 -20.84
CA ASP A 43 0.67 11.23 -21.28
C ASP A 43 0.90 12.50 -20.42
N SER A 44 1.15 13.63 -21.08
CA SER A 44 1.43 14.90 -20.42
C SER A 44 0.19 15.67 -19.95
N ASN A 45 -1.02 15.19 -20.28
CA ASN A 45 -2.27 15.80 -19.84
C ASN A 45 -2.51 15.58 -18.34
N GLN A 46 -2.18 16.61 -17.55
CA GLN A 46 -2.30 16.60 -16.09
C GLN A 46 -3.73 16.33 -15.58
N ALA A 47 -4.76 16.53 -16.41
CA ALA A 47 -6.12 16.16 -16.03
C ALA A 47 -6.24 14.67 -15.69
N GLY A 48 -5.52 13.80 -16.42
CA GLY A 48 -5.49 12.36 -16.22
C GLY A 48 -4.42 11.86 -15.25
N TRP A 49 -3.55 12.73 -14.74
CA TRP A 49 -2.55 12.34 -13.75
C TRP A 49 -3.21 11.84 -12.46
N GLN A 50 -2.47 10.96 -11.78
CA GLN A 50 -2.80 10.41 -10.46
C GLN A 50 -3.30 11.51 -9.51
N LYS A 51 -4.41 11.20 -8.84
CA LYS A 51 -5.02 12.03 -7.79
C LYS A 51 -4.51 11.63 -6.40
N PRO A 52 -4.76 12.44 -5.35
CA PRO A 52 -4.46 12.04 -3.98
C PRO A 52 -5.11 10.68 -3.64
N ILE A 53 -4.50 9.89 -2.75
CA ILE A 53 -4.95 8.52 -2.46
C ILE A 53 -6.41 8.51 -1.97
N SER A 54 -6.78 9.55 -1.21
CA SER A 54 -8.13 9.78 -0.70
C SER A 54 -9.23 9.82 -1.77
N TYR A 55 -8.90 10.18 -3.02
CA TYR A 55 -9.82 10.13 -4.17
C TYR A 55 -10.21 8.69 -4.49
N TYR A 56 -9.21 7.81 -4.60
CA TYR A 56 -9.42 6.40 -4.94
C TYR A 56 -10.06 5.62 -3.79
N CYS A 57 -9.84 6.05 -2.55
CA CYS A 57 -10.50 5.45 -1.39
C CYS A 57 -12.02 5.66 -1.33
N GLN A 58 -12.56 6.59 -2.13
CA GLN A 58 -14.01 6.72 -2.32
C GLN A 58 -14.59 5.67 -3.28
N ASP A 59 -13.75 4.96 -4.02
CA ASP A 59 -14.20 3.92 -4.95
C ASP A 59 -14.48 2.62 -4.19
N ASP A 60 -15.76 2.27 -4.07
CA ASP A 60 -16.21 1.05 -3.42
C ASP A 60 -15.83 -0.23 -4.19
N SER A 61 -15.28 -0.11 -5.40
CA SER A 61 -14.80 -1.27 -6.17
C SER A 61 -13.39 -1.71 -5.83
N VAL A 62 -12.60 -0.90 -5.10
CA VAL A 62 -11.21 -1.19 -4.70
C VAL A 62 -11.15 -1.48 -3.20
N ASP A 63 -10.50 -2.56 -2.78
CA ASP A 63 -10.45 -2.97 -1.37
C ASP A 63 -9.06 -2.78 -0.75
N VAL A 64 -8.00 -2.88 -1.57
CA VAL A 64 -6.61 -2.76 -1.13
C VAL A 64 -5.86 -1.78 -2.04
N LEU A 65 -5.10 -0.88 -1.43
CA LEU A 65 -4.29 0.14 -2.10
C LEU A 65 -2.82 0.01 -1.66
N PRO A 66 -1.99 -0.75 -2.40
CA PRO A 66 -0.55 -0.72 -2.20
C PRO A 66 0.03 0.64 -2.63
N ILE A 67 0.72 1.30 -1.70
CA ILE A 67 1.44 2.54 -1.92
C ILE A 67 2.79 2.22 -2.57
N ALA A 68 2.94 2.59 -3.83
CA ALA A 68 4.03 2.21 -4.72
C ALA A 68 4.91 3.42 -5.08
N PHE A 69 6.20 3.46 -4.72
CA PHE A 69 7.01 2.40 -4.11
C PHE A 69 8.10 2.93 -3.17
N VAL A 70 8.46 2.11 -2.19
CA VAL A 70 9.85 2.10 -1.70
C VAL A 70 10.69 1.34 -2.72
N ASN A 71 11.36 2.08 -3.58
CA ASN A 71 12.12 1.56 -4.72
C ASN A 71 13.64 1.49 -4.45
N GLN A 72 14.08 1.86 -3.25
CA GLN A 72 15.46 1.66 -2.80
C GLN A 72 15.46 1.20 -1.34
N PHE A 73 16.12 0.09 -1.03
CA PHE A 73 16.13 -0.45 0.33
C PHE A 73 17.24 0.18 1.18
N PHE A 74 18.44 0.33 0.61
CA PHE A 74 19.61 0.85 1.30
C PHE A 74 20.10 2.12 0.62
N GLY A 75 19.49 3.25 0.98
CA GLY A 75 19.84 4.58 0.47
C GLY A 75 20.74 5.37 1.42
N THR A 76 20.79 6.69 1.22
CA THR A 76 21.55 7.61 2.07
C THR A 76 21.14 7.48 3.53
N GLY A 77 22.12 7.41 4.43
CA GLY A 77 21.89 7.24 5.87
C GLY A 77 21.44 5.83 6.26
N GLY A 78 21.49 4.85 5.35
CA GLY A 78 21.05 3.47 5.59
C GLY A 78 19.53 3.31 5.63
N LEU A 79 18.77 4.33 5.24
CA LEU A 79 17.32 4.29 5.16
C LEU A 79 16.84 4.07 3.72
N PRO A 80 15.61 3.53 3.54
CA PRO A 80 15.03 3.39 2.22
C PRO A 80 14.76 4.73 1.53
N ALA A 81 14.56 4.70 0.21
CA ALA A 81 13.99 5.82 -0.55
C ALA A 81 12.58 5.48 -1.03
N LEU A 82 11.72 6.49 -1.04
CA LEU A 82 10.31 6.41 -1.43
C LEU A 82 10.10 7.33 -2.63
N ASN A 83 9.41 6.84 -3.65
CA ASN A 83 8.98 7.65 -4.79
C ASN A 83 7.52 7.34 -5.10
N LEU A 84 6.67 8.36 -5.06
CA LEU A 84 5.23 8.34 -5.37
C LEU A 84 4.92 9.34 -6.50
N ALA A 85 5.78 9.37 -7.52
CA ALA A 85 5.67 10.19 -8.71
C ALA A 85 5.29 11.65 -8.38
N ASN A 86 4.25 12.18 -9.01
CA ASN A 86 3.80 13.56 -8.83
C ASN A 86 3.18 13.85 -7.45
N THR A 87 2.97 12.85 -6.61
CA THR A 87 2.37 13.07 -5.27
C THR A 87 3.43 13.34 -4.22
N CYS A 88 4.43 12.48 -4.12
CA CYS A 88 5.52 12.69 -3.17
C CYS A 88 6.79 12.01 -3.63
N ASN A 89 7.88 12.77 -3.75
CA ASN A 89 9.17 12.23 -4.14
C ASN A 89 10.30 13.09 -3.54
N PRO A 90 11.54 12.59 -3.53
CA PRO A 90 12.68 13.30 -2.92
C PRO A 90 12.95 14.68 -3.53
N THR A 91 12.62 14.89 -4.79
CA THR A 91 12.88 16.14 -5.52
C THR A 91 11.86 17.21 -5.16
N ASP A 92 10.57 16.88 -5.21
CA ASP A 92 9.50 17.87 -5.09
C ASP A 92 9.13 18.16 -3.63
N GLN A 93 9.19 17.15 -2.75
CA GLN A 93 8.81 17.28 -1.33
C GLN A 93 10.01 17.35 -0.39
N GLY A 94 11.22 17.14 -0.92
CA GLY A 94 12.42 17.00 -0.12
C GLY A 94 12.47 15.69 0.67
N VAL A 95 13.52 15.55 1.47
CA VAL A 95 13.83 14.35 2.24
C VAL A 95 14.03 14.69 3.71
N PHE A 96 13.95 13.68 4.58
CA PHE A 96 14.40 13.85 5.96
C PHE A 96 15.91 14.12 6.02
N PRO A 97 16.39 15.00 6.92
CA PRO A 97 17.81 15.35 7.02
C PRO A 97 18.72 14.13 7.13
N GLY A 98 19.75 14.06 6.28
CA GLY A 98 20.74 12.97 6.28
C GLY A 98 20.28 11.66 5.61
N THR A 99 19.15 11.69 4.90
CA THR A 99 18.54 10.49 4.29
C THR A 99 18.20 10.71 2.81
N GLY A 100 17.83 9.64 2.11
CA GLY A 100 17.16 9.70 0.79
C GLY A 100 15.63 9.54 0.87
N LEU A 101 15.06 9.55 2.09
CA LEU A 101 13.68 9.21 2.33
C LEU A 101 12.78 10.44 2.18
N ALA A 102 11.86 10.40 1.21
CA ALA A 102 10.94 11.51 0.97
C ALA A 102 10.06 11.81 2.20
N ASN A 103 9.86 13.10 2.50
CA ASN A 103 8.99 13.52 3.60
C ASN A 103 7.56 13.72 3.09
N CYS A 104 6.72 12.71 3.24
CA CYS A 104 5.34 12.68 2.76
C CYS A 104 4.32 12.80 3.89
N GLN A 105 4.66 13.47 4.99
CA GLN A 105 3.86 13.40 6.23
C GLN A 105 2.42 13.91 6.06
N PHE A 106 2.16 14.74 5.05
CA PHE A 106 0.82 15.19 4.69
C PHE A 106 -0.13 14.04 4.32
N LEU A 107 0.40 12.91 3.83
CA LEU A 107 -0.39 11.72 3.49
C LEU A 107 -0.96 10.99 4.71
N ALA A 108 -0.50 11.29 5.93
CA ALA A 108 -0.95 10.61 7.14
C ALA A 108 -2.48 10.62 7.29
N SER A 109 -3.08 11.79 7.06
CA SER A 109 -4.53 12.01 7.16
C SER A 109 -5.31 11.29 6.05
N GLU A 110 -4.76 11.24 4.83
CA GLU A 110 -5.40 10.58 3.70
C GLU A 110 -5.40 9.06 3.87
N ILE A 111 -4.27 8.49 4.28
CA ILE A 111 -4.13 7.06 4.59
C ILE A 111 -5.12 6.65 5.67
N SER A 112 -5.19 7.43 6.76
CA SER A 112 -6.12 7.15 7.86
C SER A 112 -7.59 7.24 7.43
N ALA A 113 -7.92 8.18 6.52
CA ALA A 113 -9.26 8.29 5.95
C ALA A 113 -9.62 7.10 5.05
N CYS A 114 -8.66 6.54 4.31
CA CYS A 114 -8.84 5.32 3.54
C CYS A 114 -9.10 4.11 4.45
N GLN A 115 -8.30 3.96 5.50
CA GLN A 115 -8.47 2.89 6.49
C GLN A 115 -9.82 2.99 7.21
N ALA A 116 -10.27 4.20 7.55
CA ALA A 116 -11.60 4.43 8.14
C ALA A 116 -12.77 4.02 7.23
N LYS A 117 -12.53 3.88 5.92
CA LYS A 117 -13.50 3.34 4.94
C LYS A 117 -13.39 1.82 4.76
N GLY A 118 -12.57 1.16 5.56
CA GLY A 118 -12.37 -0.30 5.48
C GLY A 118 -11.48 -0.74 4.31
N LYS A 119 -10.69 0.17 3.74
CA LYS A 119 -9.66 -0.15 2.75
C LYS A 119 -8.40 -0.59 3.48
N LEU A 120 -7.70 -1.62 2.98
CA LEU A 120 -6.33 -1.87 3.41
C LEU A 120 -5.37 -0.99 2.62
N VAL A 121 -4.45 -0.34 3.30
CA VAL A 121 -3.40 0.48 2.70
C VAL A 121 -2.05 -0.13 3.08
N THR A 122 -1.36 -0.72 2.10
CA THR A 122 -0.10 -1.43 2.32
C THR A 122 1.09 -0.65 1.74
N LEU A 123 2.29 -0.92 2.23
CA LEU A 123 3.52 -0.42 1.62
C LEU A 123 3.97 -1.38 0.53
N SER A 124 4.13 -0.93 -0.71
CA SER A 124 4.74 -1.75 -1.75
C SER A 124 6.25 -1.50 -1.85
N LEU A 125 7.02 -2.59 -1.82
CA LEU A 125 8.47 -2.61 -1.93
C LEU A 125 8.89 -3.14 -3.30
N GLY A 126 9.82 -2.43 -3.97
CA GLY A 126 10.38 -2.85 -5.26
C GLY A 126 9.90 -1.99 -6.42
N GLY A 127 9.21 -2.60 -7.37
CA GLY A 127 8.75 -2.05 -8.65
C GLY A 127 9.79 -2.17 -9.78
N ALA A 128 9.38 -1.87 -11.02
CA ALA A 128 10.17 -2.06 -12.24
C ALA A 128 11.57 -1.38 -12.28
N GLY A 129 11.84 -0.41 -11.40
CA GLY A 129 13.11 0.29 -11.34
C GLY A 129 13.56 0.56 -9.90
N GLY A 130 14.84 0.88 -9.72
CA GLY A 130 15.41 1.21 -8.42
C GLY A 130 16.58 0.31 -8.02
N ALA A 131 16.92 0.31 -6.72
CA ALA A 131 18.04 -0.42 -6.16
C ALA A 131 17.63 -1.11 -4.86
N TYR A 132 17.17 -2.35 -4.98
CA TYR A 132 16.63 -3.15 -3.90
C TYR A 132 17.08 -4.61 -3.98
N GLY A 133 16.83 -5.36 -2.90
CA GLY A 133 17.32 -6.73 -2.70
C GLY A 133 18.20 -6.86 -1.47
N PHE A 134 18.36 -8.09 -1.00
CA PHE A 134 19.19 -8.43 0.16
C PHE A 134 20.33 -9.36 -0.25
N GLN A 135 21.47 -9.23 0.43
CA GLN A 135 22.63 -10.11 0.30
C GLN A 135 22.56 -11.30 1.27
N SER A 136 21.69 -11.24 2.28
CA SER A 136 21.54 -12.30 3.27
C SER A 136 20.19 -12.25 3.99
N ASP A 137 19.86 -13.33 4.71
CA ASP A 137 18.72 -13.34 5.63
C ASP A 137 18.86 -12.32 6.76
N ALA A 138 20.09 -12.06 7.22
CA ALA A 138 20.35 -11.04 8.24
C ALA A 138 19.99 -9.63 7.75
N GLU A 139 20.28 -9.31 6.50
CA GLU A 139 19.84 -8.05 5.88
C GLU A 139 18.33 -8.00 5.72
N GLY A 140 17.69 -9.09 5.31
CA GLY A 140 16.23 -9.19 5.26
C GLY A 140 15.57 -8.92 6.61
N VAL A 141 16.10 -9.51 7.69
CA VAL A 141 15.65 -9.24 9.07
C VAL A 141 15.89 -7.79 9.46
N ALA A 142 17.07 -7.24 9.20
CA ALA A 142 17.39 -5.85 9.52
C ALA A 142 16.44 -4.88 8.80
N PHE A 143 16.18 -5.10 7.51
CA PHE A 143 15.27 -4.26 6.74
C PHE A 143 13.82 -4.40 7.20
N ALA A 144 13.38 -5.58 7.65
CA ALA A 144 12.05 -5.74 8.27
C ALA A 144 11.89 -4.88 9.54
N ASN A 145 12.94 -4.76 10.37
CA ASN A 145 12.94 -3.85 11.52
C ASN A 145 12.82 -2.38 11.06
N THR A 146 13.55 -2.01 10.01
CA THR A 146 13.46 -0.66 9.42
C THR A 146 12.05 -0.36 8.93
N VAL A 147 11.46 -1.24 8.11
CA VAL A 147 10.09 -1.06 7.60
C VAL A 147 9.08 -0.97 8.75
N TRP A 148 9.22 -1.83 9.76
CA TRP A 148 8.36 -1.81 10.94
C TRP A 148 8.36 -0.46 11.66
N ASN A 149 9.56 0.10 11.89
CA ASN A 149 9.74 1.36 12.62
C ASN A 149 9.35 2.61 11.82
N LEU A 150 9.53 2.60 10.50
CA LEU A 150 9.24 3.74 9.65
C LEU A 150 7.78 3.84 9.20
N PHE A 151 7.12 2.70 8.94
CA PHE A 151 5.83 2.66 8.24
C PHE A 151 4.72 1.90 8.97
N LEU A 152 5.08 0.94 9.82
CA LEU A 152 4.12 0.08 10.52
C LEU A 152 4.08 0.44 12.01
N GLY A 153 3.81 -0.54 12.88
CA GLY A 153 3.54 -0.38 14.30
C GLY A 153 4.76 -0.09 15.18
N GLY A 154 5.95 0.11 14.61
CA GLY A 154 7.14 0.54 15.34
C GLY A 154 7.20 2.06 15.53
N SER A 155 8.37 2.57 15.92
CA SER A 155 8.56 4.01 16.18
C SER A 155 9.86 4.53 15.58
N SER A 156 9.82 5.76 15.06
CA SER A 156 10.96 6.47 14.50
C SER A 156 10.65 7.97 14.47
N SER A 157 11.68 8.82 14.54
CA SER A 157 11.56 10.26 14.25
C SER A 157 11.40 10.55 12.75
N THR A 158 11.68 9.55 11.90
CA THR A 158 11.80 9.70 10.45
C THR A 158 10.66 8.96 9.73
N ARG A 159 9.41 9.17 10.15
CA ARG A 159 8.25 8.47 9.58
C ARG A 159 7.70 9.20 8.36
N PRO A 160 7.76 8.62 7.14
CA PRO A 160 7.38 9.30 5.89
C PRO A 160 5.92 9.63 5.82
N PHE A 161 5.06 8.82 6.43
CA PHE A 161 3.62 9.04 6.49
C PHE A 161 3.17 9.52 7.87
N GLY A 162 4.07 10.16 8.62
CA GLY A 162 3.78 10.74 9.91
C GLY A 162 3.25 9.70 10.91
N SER A 163 2.08 9.97 11.49
CA SER A 163 1.42 9.10 12.45
C SER A 163 0.67 7.92 11.83
N ALA A 164 0.52 7.86 10.51
CA ALA A 164 -0.16 6.73 9.89
C ALA A 164 0.64 5.43 10.10
N VAL A 165 -0.12 4.34 10.32
CA VAL A 165 0.38 2.98 10.45
C VAL A 165 -0.26 2.17 9.34
N LEU A 166 0.55 1.67 8.41
CA LEU A 166 0.04 0.90 7.27
C LEU A 166 -0.39 -0.51 7.69
N ASP A 167 -1.31 -1.09 6.91
CA ASP A 167 -1.94 -2.38 7.20
C ASP A 167 -1.07 -3.58 6.86
N GLY A 168 0.06 -3.36 6.19
CA GLY A 168 0.98 -4.41 5.81
C GLY A 168 1.99 -4.01 4.76
N VAL A 169 2.63 -5.02 4.17
CA VAL A 169 3.64 -4.89 3.14
C VAL A 169 3.25 -5.76 1.95
N ASP A 170 3.46 -5.19 0.78
CA ASP A 170 3.39 -5.84 -0.52
C ASP A 170 4.83 -5.94 -1.09
N LEU A 171 5.13 -7.07 -1.74
CA LEU A 171 6.45 -7.38 -2.28
C LEU A 171 6.36 -7.49 -3.80
N ASP A 172 6.56 -6.38 -4.49
CA ASP A 172 6.60 -6.30 -5.94
C ASP A 172 8.06 -6.32 -6.43
N ILE A 173 8.71 -7.48 -6.26
CA ILE A 173 10.14 -7.65 -6.52
C ILE A 173 10.35 -8.13 -7.96
N GLU A 174 10.79 -7.24 -8.82
CA GLU A 174 10.93 -7.49 -10.26
C GLU A 174 12.38 -7.75 -10.71
N ALA A 175 13.35 -7.60 -9.80
CA ALA A 175 14.77 -7.77 -10.09
C ALA A 175 15.57 -8.38 -8.92
N GLY A 176 16.78 -8.84 -9.23
CA GLY A 176 17.71 -9.39 -8.23
C GLY A 176 17.48 -10.87 -7.93
N THR A 177 17.75 -11.27 -6.67
CA THR A 177 17.60 -12.65 -6.20
C THR A 177 16.52 -12.74 -5.14
N GLY A 178 15.97 -13.93 -4.89
CA GLY A 178 15.02 -14.18 -3.79
C GLY A 178 15.65 -14.20 -2.39
N THR A 179 16.94 -13.93 -2.26
CA THR A 179 17.69 -13.97 -0.99
C THR A 179 17.07 -13.02 0.04
N GLY A 180 16.94 -13.47 1.29
CA GLY A 180 16.54 -12.66 2.43
C GLY A 180 15.04 -12.34 2.55
N TYR A 181 14.24 -12.45 1.48
CA TYR A 181 12.82 -12.07 1.53
C TYR A 181 11.97 -12.97 2.45
N VAL A 182 12.29 -14.27 2.52
CA VAL A 182 11.63 -15.18 3.48
C VAL A 182 11.92 -14.74 4.92
N ALA A 183 13.17 -14.42 5.23
CA ALA A 183 13.57 -13.94 6.55
C ALA A 183 12.93 -12.58 6.89
N PHE A 184 12.84 -11.68 5.91
CA PHE A 184 12.13 -10.39 6.00
C PHE A 184 10.66 -10.59 6.38
N VAL A 185 9.91 -11.41 5.63
CA VAL A 185 8.48 -11.66 5.89
C VAL A 185 8.27 -12.36 7.23
N ASN A 186 9.10 -13.35 7.57
CA ASN A 186 9.04 -14.03 8.85
C ASN A 186 9.28 -13.06 10.02
N GLN A 187 10.21 -12.12 9.87
CA GLN A 187 10.45 -11.10 10.89
C GLN A 187 9.27 -10.14 11.02
N LEU A 188 8.65 -9.69 9.92
CA LEU A 188 7.43 -8.86 9.99
C LEU A 188 6.29 -9.58 10.72
N ARG A 189 6.07 -10.87 10.42
CA ARG A 189 5.05 -11.69 11.10
C ARG A 189 5.26 -11.74 12.60
N ARG A 190 6.51 -11.83 13.06
CA ARG A 190 6.84 -11.81 14.50
C ARG A 190 6.37 -10.53 15.18
N PHE A 191 6.44 -9.37 14.54
CA PHE A 191 5.97 -8.11 15.15
C PHE A 191 4.45 -8.06 15.33
N VAL A 192 3.69 -8.46 14.30
CA VAL A 192 2.22 -8.50 14.36
C VAL A 192 1.74 -9.45 15.46
N CYS A 193 2.46 -10.56 15.61
CA CYS A 193 2.31 -11.55 16.65
C CYS A 193 2.43 -11.02 18.09
N PHE A 194 3.25 -10.00 18.34
CA PHE A 194 3.39 -9.40 19.66
C PHE A 194 2.27 -8.38 19.98
N GLN A 195 1.49 -7.93 18.98
CA GLN A 195 0.45 -6.91 19.14
C GLN A 195 -0.98 -7.47 19.28
N GLY A 196 -1.20 -8.78 19.06
CA GLY A 196 -2.50 -9.43 19.25
C GLY A 196 -2.37 -10.97 19.34
N GLN A 197 -3.02 -11.57 20.33
CA GLN A 197 -2.91 -12.98 20.74
C GLN A 197 -2.89 -14.05 19.62
N HIS A 198 -2.06 -15.08 19.86
CA HIS A 198 -1.89 -16.39 19.18
C HIS A 198 -0.98 -16.45 17.95
N CYS A 199 0.29 -16.78 18.23
CA CYS A 199 1.27 -17.24 17.25
C CYS A 199 1.47 -18.73 17.44
N ILE A 200 0.91 -19.54 16.55
CA ILE A 200 1.33 -20.94 16.45
C ILE A 200 2.64 -20.93 15.65
N ASN A 201 3.75 -21.02 16.38
CA ASN A 201 5.04 -21.36 15.80
C ASN A 201 4.95 -22.81 15.30
N ASN A 202 5.41 -23.06 14.07
CA ASN A 202 5.72 -24.40 13.60
C ASN A 202 7.23 -24.58 13.63
#